data_AF-A0A7S4HER6-F1
#
_entry.id   AF-A0A7S4HER6-F1
#
_cell.length_a   1.000
_cell.length_b   1.000
_cell.length_c   1.000
_cell.angle_alpha   90.00
_cell.angle_beta   90.00
_cell.angle_gamma   90.00
#
_symmetry.space_group_name_H-M   'P 1'
#
loop_
_entity.id
_entity.type
_entity.pdbx_description
1 polymer ?
#
loop_
_entity_poly.entity_id
_entity_poly.type
_entity_poly.pdbx_seq_one_letter_code
_entity_poly.pdbx_strand_id
1 'polypeptide(L)'
;ALPIMVISYGWCDIQHPDPRGAQLKRMLPIFSSIISFCDEDEDCKTWGVVWDYCALPQRGRTSGYSPKEDDRTDAQLATFRAGLGDINVWYGAAHTTTLLVDVPMPPDAPNQAEYANRGWCRFERRLSAVVKDNDCLLSVSKFSGRNSYWDGVRAECGAHRPAPMLPTEFESRMLKGIADGSVRFTNGRDATEIVIPQYARGFDRLMHEAVEFDYADLNWEDDDIKQLASCLAYAHSQGGLQHVKKLNLMRNKMGDAGLGALTQVIRSGAMPKLREKGMQMRFNPASKKAQADMTEALKGRRISGRSRVDP
;
A
#
# COMPACT_ATOMS: atom_id res chain seq x y z
N ALA A 1 -18.57 -9.44 4.84
CA ALA A 1 -17.73 -8.53 5.66
C ALA A 1 -17.89 -7.12 5.14
N LEU A 2 -17.84 -6.09 5.99
CA LEU A 2 -17.99 -4.70 5.56
C LEU A 2 -16.81 -4.28 4.66
N PRO A 3 -17.03 -3.88 3.40
CA PRO A 3 -15.96 -3.32 2.57
C PRO A 3 -15.51 -1.96 3.12
N ILE A 4 -14.21 -1.70 3.07
CA ILE A 4 -13.61 -0.48 3.59
C ILE A 4 -12.83 0.22 2.49
N MET A 5 -13.04 1.54 2.37
CA MET A 5 -12.20 2.44 1.59
C MET A 5 -11.39 3.34 2.52
N VAL A 6 -10.09 3.51 2.25
CA VAL A 6 -9.22 4.50 2.92
C VAL A 6 -8.77 5.56 1.92
N ILE A 7 -8.84 6.84 2.30
CA ILE A 7 -8.56 7.95 1.39
C ILE A 7 -7.14 8.47 1.62
N SER A 8 -6.34 8.54 0.58
CA SER A 8 -5.04 9.22 0.58
C SER A 8 -5.16 10.54 -0.16
N TYR A 9 -4.91 11.66 0.52
CA TYR A 9 -5.22 12.98 -0.04
C TYR A 9 -4.32 14.10 0.52
N GLY A 10 -4.25 15.21 -0.19
CA GLY A 10 -3.46 16.37 0.23
C GLY A 10 -4.25 17.34 1.11
N TRP A 11 -3.65 17.86 2.18
CA TRP A 11 -4.24 18.96 2.94
C TRP A 11 -4.10 20.30 2.19
N CYS A 12 -5.23 20.97 1.92
CA CYS A 12 -5.27 22.33 1.35
C CYS A 12 -4.63 23.37 2.27
N ASP A 13 -4.88 23.27 3.57
CA ASP A 13 -4.41 24.20 4.61
C ASP A 13 -4.14 23.43 5.92
N ILE A 14 -3.36 24.01 6.83
CA ILE A 14 -3.01 23.45 8.15
C ILE A 14 -4.23 23.23 9.05
N GLN A 15 -5.31 23.97 8.85
CA GLN A 15 -6.52 23.90 9.69
C GLN A 15 -7.52 22.85 9.18
N HIS A 16 -7.63 22.73 7.86
CA HIS A 16 -8.63 21.87 7.24
C HIS A 16 -8.12 21.38 5.89
N PRO A 17 -8.25 20.07 5.60
CA PRO A 17 -7.72 19.51 4.36
C PRO A 17 -8.52 19.90 3.12
N ASP A 18 -9.81 20.18 3.26
CA ASP A 18 -10.68 20.56 2.14
C ASP A 18 -11.77 21.60 2.54
N PRO A 19 -11.41 22.83 2.92
CA PRO A 19 -12.32 23.78 3.58
C PRO A 19 -13.55 24.19 2.74
N ARG A 20 -13.48 24.01 1.42
CA ARG A 20 -14.58 24.33 0.48
C ARG A 20 -15.18 23.09 -0.19
N GLY A 21 -14.83 21.89 0.29
CA GLY A 21 -15.32 20.62 -0.26
C GLY A 21 -14.91 20.37 -1.71
N ALA A 22 -13.81 20.97 -2.18
CA ALA A 22 -13.38 20.87 -3.57
C ALA A 22 -12.82 19.49 -3.91
N GLN A 23 -12.12 18.84 -2.97
CA GLN A 23 -11.67 17.46 -3.13
C GLN A 23 -12.84 16.48 -2.94
N LEU A 24 -13.71 16.71 -1.95
CA LEU A 24 -14.94 15.93 -1.78
C LEU A 24 -15.77 15.90 -3.06
N LYS A 25 -16.01 17.07 -3.69
CA LYS A 25 -16.74 17.16 -4.97
C LYS A 25 -16.14 16.30 -6.08
N ARG A 26 -14.82 16.13 -6.11
CA ARG A 26 -14.14 15.26 -7.09
C ARG A 26 -14.34 13.78 -6.80
N MET A 27 -14.49 13.42 -5.52
CA MET A 27 -14.76 12.03 -5.11
C MET A 27 -16.25 11.67 -5.17
N LEU A 28 -17.17 12.65 -5.16
CA LEU A 28 -18.61 12.40 -5.13
C LEU A 28 -19.09 11.40 -6.19
N PRO A 29 -18.72 11.46 -7.48
CA PRO A 29 -19.22 10.50 -8.45
C PRO A 29 -18.72 9.06 -8.18
N ILE A 30 -17.51 8.92 -7.63
CA ILE A 30 -16.97 7.63 -7.20
C ILE A 30 -17.81 7.10 -6.02
N PHE A 31 -18.10 7.92 -5.01
CA PHE A 31 -18.98 7.52 -3.91
C PHE A 31 -20.41 7.20 -4.38
N SER A 32 -20.95 7.96 -5.32
CA SER A 32 -22.25 7.67 -5.93
C SER A 32 -22.26 6.31 -6.62
N SER A 33 -21.19 5.93 -7.33
CA SER A 33 -21.09 4.60 -7.95
C SER A 33 -21.08 3.46 -6.92
N ILE A 34 -20.48 3.69 -5.74
CA ILE A 34 -20.49 2.72 -4.62
C ILE A 34 -21.89 2.60 -4.03
N ILE A 35 -22.61 3.73 -3.88
CA ILE A 35 -24.00 3.72 -3.40
C ILE A 35 -24.89 2.94 -4.37
N SER A 36 -24.79 3.23 -5.67
CA SER A 36 -25.52 2.49 -6.71
C SER A 36 -25.21 0.99 -6.67
N PHE A 37 -23.94 0.62 -6.50
CA PHE A 37 -23.55 -0.78 -6.29
C PHE A 37 -24.23 -1.40 -5.05
N CYS A 38 -24.28 -0.67 -3.92
CA CYS A 38 -24.92 -1.18 -2.70
C CYS A 38 -26.45 -1.31 -2.81
N ASP A 39 -27.08 -0.45 -3.60
CA ASP A 39 -28.53 -0.51 -3.86
C ASP A 39 -28.89 -1.77 -4.66
N GLU A 40 -28.03 -2.17 -5.60
CA GLU A 40 -28.21 -3.32 -6.49
C GLU A 40 -27.72 -4.66 -5.91
N ASP A 41 -26.69 -4.65 -5.05
CA ASP A 41 -26.06 -5.86 -4.51
C ASP A 41 -26.85 -6.44 -3.32
N GLU A 42 -27.21 -7.72 -3.34
CA GLU A 42 -28.00 -8.36 -2.27
C GLU A 42 -27.25 -8.47 -0.94
N ASP A 43 -25.92 -8.61 -0.97
CA ASP A 43 -25.08 -8.94 0.19
C ASP A 43 -24.33 -7.72 0.76
N CYS A 44 -24.03 -6.73 -0.07
CA CYS A 44 -23.24 -5.55 0.28
C CYS A 44 -24.09 -4.28 0.30
N LYS A 45 -24.69 -3.99 1.46
CA LYS A 45 -25.57 -2.80 1.62
C LYS A 45 -24.87 -1.51 2.07
N THR A 46 -23.59 -1.55 2.42
CA THR A 46 -22.88 -0.38 2.92
C THR A 46 -21.35 -0.53 2.85
N TRP A 47 -20.64 0.60 2.87
CA TRP A 47 -19.18 0.70 2.87
C TRP A 47 -18.71 1.58 4.04
N GLY A 48 -17.62 1.19 4.69
CA GLY A 48 -16.89 2.07 5.60
C GLY A 48 -15.91 2.95 4.84
N VAL A 49 -15.87 4.25 5.17
CA VAL A 49 -14.88 5.19 4.60
C VAL A 49 -13.99 5.74 5.70
N VAL A 50 -12.72 5.38 5.66
CA VAL A 50 -11.66 5.91 6.50
C VAL A 50 -11.07 7.14 5.82
N TRP A 51 -11.65 8.29 6.15
CA TRP A 51 -11.05 9.60 5.92
C TRP A 51 -10.52 10.07 7.27
N ASP A 52 -9.21 9.96 7.50
CA ASP A 52 -8.55 10.22 8.80
C ASP A 52 -8.99 11.53 9.48
N TYR A 53 -9.15 12.63 8.73
CA TYR A 53 -9.62 13.91 9.23
C TYR A 53 -11.04 13.85 9.80
N CYS A 54 -11.91 13.05 9.18
CA CYS A 54 -13.28 12.80 9.63
C CYS A 54 -13.37 11.70 10.68
N ALA A 55 -12.40 10.78 10.70
CA ALA A 55 -12.38 9.60 11.57
C ALA A 55 -11.70 9.85 12.93
N LEU A 56 -10.81 10.85 13.03
CA LEU A 56 -10.03 11.13 14.23
C LEU A 56 -10.31 12.53 14.79
N PRO A 57 -10.22 12.75 16.12
CA PRO A 57 -10.36 14.08 16.71
C PRO A 57 -9.31 15.08 16.21
N GLN A 58 -9.77 16.16 15.57
CA GLN A 58 -8.91 17.19 14.97
C GLN A 58 -8.78 18.42 15.85
N ARG A 59 -7.62 19.06 15.81
CA ARG A 59 -7.39 20.35 16.47
C ARG A 59 -8.20 21.46 15.76
N GLY A 60 -8.70 22.41 16.53
CA GLY A 60 -9.40 23.60 16.08
C GLY A 60 -10.90 23.42 15.86
N ARG A 61 -11.48 22.30 16.32
CA ARG A 61 -12.90 21.97 16.14
C ARG A 61 -13.80 22.51 17.25
N THR A 62 -13.26 22.76 18.44
CA THR A 62 -14.01 23.19 19.62
C THR A 62 -13.90 24.71 19.79
N SER A 63 -12.69 25.28 19.67
CA SER A 63 -12.45 26.71 19.94
C SER A 63 -11.74 27.45 18.79
N GLY A 64 -11.66 26.84 17.61
CA GLY A 64 -10.90 27.36 16.48
C GLY A 64 -9.41 26.99 16.54
N TYR A 65 -8.76 26.97 15.37
CA TYR A 65 -7.37 26.53 15.27
C TYR A 65 -6.40 27.52 15.96
N SER A 66 -5.56 26.98 16.85
CA SER A 66 -4.42 27.68 17.41
C SER A 66 -3.14 26.85 17.18
N PRO A 67 -2.03 27.47 16.72
CA PRO A 67 -0.76 26.77 16.64
C PRO A 67 -0.16 26.50 18.03
N LYS A 68 -0.57 27.26 19.07
CA LYS A 68 -0.01 27.19 20.43
C LYS A 68 -0.86 26.37 21.39
N GLU A 69 -2.16 26.33 21.18
CA GLU A 69 -3.12 25.69 22.09
C GLU A 69 -3.82 24.55 21.35
N ASP A 70 -3.90 23.38 22.00
CA ASP A 70 -4.68 22.25 21.50
C ASP A 70 -6.04 22.27 22.23
N ASP A 71 -7.12 22.36 21.47
CA ASP A 71 -8.49 22.42 21.99
C ASP A 71 -9.12 21.03 22.16
N ARG A 72 -8.36 19.97 21.87
CA ARG A 72 -8.77 18.59 22.12
C ARG A 72 -8.58 18.23 23.58
N THR A 73 -9.58 17.58 24.16
CA THR A 73 -9.50 17.01 25.51
C THR A 73 -8.46 15.89 25.58
N ASP A 74 -8.02 15.53 26.78
CA ASP A 74 -7.09 14.42 26.97
C ASP A 74 -7.62 13.10 26.38
N ALA A 75 -8.93 12.85 26.49
CA ALA A 75 -9.58 11.70 25.88
C ALA A 75 -9.52 11.76 24.35
N GLN A 76 -9.78 12.93 23.74
CA GLN A 76 -9.67 13.11 22.29
C GLN A 76 -8.24 12.95 21.79
N LEU A 77 -7.25 13.47 22.54
CA LEU A 77 -5.83 13.29 22.24
C LEU A 77 -5.42 11.82 22.32
N ALA A 78 -5.90 11.09 23.33
CA ALA A 78 -5.66 9.65 23.45
C ALA A 78 -6.25 8.89 22.25
N THR A 79 -7.49 9.17 21.88
CA THR A 79 -8.14 8.58 20.68
C THR A 79 -7.38 8.92 19.40
N PHE A 80 -6.98 10.17 19.20
CA PHE A 80 -6.21 10.59 18.03
C PHE A 80 -4.87 9.86 17.94
N ARG A 81 -4.12 9.77 19.04
CA ARG A 81 -2.83 9.06 19.10
C ARG A 81 -3.00 7.57 18.82
N ALA A 82 -4.00 6.93 19.41
CA ALA A 82 -4.29 5.51 19.16
C ALA A 82 -4.63 5.26 17.68
N GLY A 83 -5.58 6.02 17.13
CA GLY A 83 -5.98 5.87 15.72
C GLY A 83 -4.85 6.17 14.73
N LEU A 84 -4.03 7.18 15.00
CA LEU A 84 -2.85 7.47 14.18
C LEU A 84 -1.76 6.39 14.34
N GLY A 85 -1.66 5.77 15.52
CA GLY A 85 -0.80 4.63 15.81
C GLY A 85 -1.11 3.41 14.94
N ASP A 86 -2.38 3.24 14.55
CA ASP A 86 -2.85 2.12 13.72
C ASP A 86 -3.11 2.51 12.26
N ILE A 87 -2.72 3.72 11.82
CA ILE A 87 -3.01 4.18 10.46
C ILE A 87 -2.43 3.25 9.36
N ASN A 88 -1.30 2.59 9.66
CA ASN A 88 -0.67 1.61 8.78
C ASN A 88 -1.56 0.38 8.51
N VAL A 89 -2.51 0.07 9.40
CA VAL A 89 -3.40 -1.09 9.27
C VAL A 89 -4.35 -0.88 8.11
N TRP A 90 -4.98 0.29 8.03
CA TRP A 90 -5.93 0.62 6.97
C TRP A 90 -5.29 0.67 5.59
N TYR A 91 -4.16 1.39 5.45
CA TYR A 91 -3.46 1.44 4.17
C TYR A 91 -2.82 0.10 3.80
N GLY A 92 -2.29 -0.65 4.77
CA GLY A 92 -1.59 -1.91 4.53
C GLY A 92 -2.49 -3.13 4.26
N ALA A 93 -3.76 -3.11 4.66
CA ALA A 93 -4.64 -4.26 4.51
C ALA A 93 -4.89 -4.62 3.03
N ALA A 94 -4.73 -5.91 2.68
CA ALA A 94 -4.79 -6.38 1.29
C ALA A 94 -6.12 -6.09 0.58
N HIS A 95 -7.25 -6.15 1.31
CA HIS A 95 -8.60 -6.00 0.74
C HIS A 95 -9.28 -4.67 1.10
N THR A 96 -8.56 -3.72 1.69
CA THR A 96 -9.05 -2.35 1.88
C THR A 96 -8.78 -1.54 0.61
N THR A 97 -9.80 -0.94 0.01
CA THR A 97 -9.63 -0.09 -1.16
C THR A 97 -8.93 1.22 -0.78
N THR A 98 -7.74 1.48 -1.29
CA THR A 98 -7.08 2.78 -1.14
C THR A 98 -7.45 3.68 -2.31
N LEU A 99 -8.10 4.81 -2.04
CA LEU A 99 -8.40 5.85 -3.03
C LEU A 99 -7.34 6.97 -2.95
N LEU A 100 -6.49 7.08 -3.96
CA LEU A 100 -5.48 8.13 -4.10
C LEU A 100 -6.13 9.35 -4.76
N VAL A 101 -6.31 10.43 -4.01
CA VAL A 101 -6.80 11.73 -4.52
C VAL A 101 -5.62 12.50 -5.13
N ASP A 102 -5.07 11.92 -6.19
CA ASP A 102 -3.83 12.35 -6.87
C ASP A 102 -4.07 13.36 -7.99
N VAL A 103 -5.06 14.22 -7.79
CA VAL A 103 -5.42 15.33 -8.68
C VAL A 103 -4.74 16.63 -8.24
N PRO A 104 -4.59 17.63 -9.12
CA PRO A 104 -4.09 18.94 -8.73
C PRO A 104 -4.92 19.56 -7.60
N MET A 105 -4.23 20.19 -6.65
CA MET A 105 -4.88 20.91 -5.55
C MET A 105 -5.81 22.00 -6.09
N PRO A 106 -6.87 22.38 -5.36
CA PRO A 106 -7.70 23.53 -5.74
C PRO A 106 -6.83 24.79 -5.92
N PRO A 107 -7.03 25.61 -6.97
CA PRO A 107 -6.11 26.71 -7.32
C PRO A 107 -5.82 27.74 -6.20
N ASP A 108 -6.76 27.92 -5.29
CA ASP A 108 -6.70 28.84 -4.15
C ASP A 108 -6.39 28.13 -2.83
N ALA A 109 -6.05 26.84 -2.84
CA ALA A 109 -5.52 26.17 -1.66
C ALA A 109 -4.17 26.80 -1.27
N PRO A 110 -3.97 27.19 0.01
CA PRO A 110 -2.69 27.73 0.45
C PRO A 110 -1.50 26.80 0.18
N ASN A 111 -1.72 25.49 0.29
CA ASN A 111 -0.71 24.48 0.00
C ASN A 111 -0.93 23.85 -1.39
N GLN A 112 -0.18 24.34 -2.37
CA GLN A 112 -0.18 23.86 -3.76
C GLN A 112 0.76 22.66 -4.02
N ALA A 113 1.32 22.02 -2.99
CA ALA A 113 2.18 20.87 -3.20
C ALA A 113 1.42 19.74 -3.95
N GLU A 114 2.02 19.22 -5.01
CA GLU A 114 1.46 18.07 -5.74
C GLU A 114 1.37 16.84 -4.82
N TYR A 115 0.37 15.98 -5.08
CA TYR A 115 0.15 14.75 -4.32
C TYR A 115 1.44 13.91 -4.18
N ALA A 116 2.17 13.73 -5.27
CA ALA A 116 3.41 12.95 -5.28
C ALA A 116 4.54 13.58 -4.46
N ASN A 117 4.46 14.86 -4.09
CA ASN A 117 5.47 15.58 -3.31
C ASN A 117 5.09 15.69 -1.83
N ARG A 118 3.96 15.11 -1.41
CA ARG A 118 3.52 15.13 -0.01
C ARG A 118 3.98 13.87 0.72
N GLY A 119 4.64 14.06 1.86
CA GLY A 119 5.24 12.95 2.62
C GLY A 119 4.23 11.89 3.07
N TRP A 120 3.10 12.31 3.63
CA TRP A 120 1.98 11.43 4.00
C TRP A 120 1.45 10.63 2.80
N CYS A 121 1.13 11.31 1.69
CA CYS A 121 0.68 10.66 0.46
C CYS A 121 1.69 9.64 -0.10
N ARG A 122 3.00 9.92 -0.01
CA ARG A 122 4.05 8.96 -0.40
C ARG A 122 4.00 7.69 0.44
N PHE A 123 3.86 7.84 1.75
CA PHE A 123 3.71 6.72 2.68
C PHE A 123 2.47 5.88 2.39
N GLU A 124 1.32 6.53 2.31
CA GLU A 124 0.02 5.89 2.11
C GLU A 124 -0.01 5.06 0.82
N ARG A 125 0.48 5.65 -0.28
CA ARG A 125 0.59 4.98 -1.58
C ARG A 125 1.58 3.81 -1.53
N ARG A 126 2.77 4.01 -0.94
CA ARG A 126 3.82 2.97 -0.90
C ARG A 126 3.45 1.80 0.00
N LEU A 127 2.86 2.06 1.16
CA LEU A 127 2.41 0.99 2.06
C LEU A 127 1.23 0.24 1.46
N SER A 128 0.29 0.98 0.84
CA SER A 128 -0.82 0.34 0.13
C SER A 128 -0.31 -0.62 -0.93
N ALA A 129 0.73 -0.26 -1.70
CA ALA A 129 1.24 -1.11 -2.76
C ALA A 129 1.90 -2.43 -2.33
N VAL A 130 2.16 -2.66 -1.03
CA VAL A 130 2.93 -3.83 -0.57
C VAL A 130 2.18 -5.13 -0.79
N VAL A 131 0.92 -5.24 -0.36
CA VAL A 131 0.12 -6.49 -0.46
C VAL A 131 -1.30 -6.29 -0.97
N LYS A 132 -1.65 -5.08 -1.45
CA LYS A 132 -3.00 -4.79 -1.93
C LYS A 132 -3.45 -5.83 -2.96
N ASP A 133 -4.73 -6.15 -2.99
CA ASP A 133 -5.35 -6.79 -4.13
C ASP A 133 -5.33 -5.88 -5.38
N ASN A 134 -5.37 -6.48 -6.57
CA ASN A 134 -5.26 -5.75 -7.85
C ASN A 134 -6.35 -4.68 -8.02
N ASP A 135 -7.56 -4.91 -7.50
CA ASP A 135 -8.69 -4.01 -7.67
C ASP A 135 -8.85 -2.99 -6.52
N CYS A 136 -7.90 -2.96 -5.59
CA CYS A 136 -8.00 -2.21 -4.35
C CYS A 136 -7.04 -1.01 -4.25
N LEU A 137 -6.34 -0.63 -5.32
CA LEU A 137 -5.56 0.61 -5.37
C LEU A 137 -6.05 1.49 -6.53
N LEU A 138 -6.74 2.60 -6.21
CA LEU A 138 -7.43 3.43 -7.19
C LEU A 138 -6.86 4.86 -7.20
N SER A 139 -6.80 5.47 -8.37
CA SER A 139 -6.29 6.81 -8.63
C SER A 139 -7.42 7.68 -9.20
N VAL A 140 -7.75 8.76 -8.48
CA VAL A 140 -8.80 9.69 -8.89
C VAL A 140 -8.41 10.43 -10.17
N SER A 141 -7.12 10.67 -10.42
CA SER A 141 -6.64 11.35 -11.64
C SER A 141 -6.95 10.59 -12.94
N LYS A 142 -7.21 9.28 -12.86
CA LYS A 142 -7.60 8.45 -14.02
C LYS A 142 -9.09 8.48 -14.31
N PHE A 143 -9.91 8.94 -13.38
CA PHE A 143 -11.36 8.89 -13.51
C PHE A 143 -11.86 9.89 -14.56
N SER A 144 -12.48 9.42 -15.65
CA SER A 144 -13.01 10.31 -16.70
C SER A 144 -14.31 11.01 -16.34
N GLY A 145 -14.96 10.64 -15.22
CA GLY A 145 -16.27 11.17 -14.84
C GLY A 145 -17.44 10.53 -15.57
N ARG A 146 -17.21 9.52 -16.42
CA ARG A 146 -18.25 8.90 -17.27
C ARG A 146 -18.77 7.57 -16.74
N ASN A 147 -17.95 6.80 -16.02
CA ASN A 147 -18.41 5.55 -15.42
C ASN A 147 -19.27 5.84 -14.19
N SER A 148 -20.49 5.31 -14.18
CA SER A 148 -21.43 5.39 -13.06
C SER A 148 -21.56 4.08 -12.28
N TYR A 149 -21.06 2.98 -12.84
CA TYR A 149 -21.04 1.65 -12.22
C TYR A 149 -19.71 1.38 -11.53
N TRP A 150 -19.75 0.78 -10.33
CA TRP A 150 -18.58 0.60 -9.47
C TRP A 150 -17.44 -0.17 -10.14
N ASP A 151 -17.66 -1.32 -10.80
CA ASP A 151 -16.51 -2.03 -11.39
C ASP A 151 -15.96 -1.31 -12.61
N GLY A 152 -16.78 -0.53 -13.31
CA GLY A 152 -16.33 0.37 -14.36
C GLY A 152 -15.39 1.43 -13.79
N VAL A 153 -15.75 2.02 -12.65
CA VAL A 153 -14.90 2.96 -11.90
C VAL A 153 -13.61 2.26 -11.41
N ARG A 154 -13.70 1.05 -10.86
CA ARG A 154 -12.52 0.28 -10.40
C ARG A 154 -11.53 0.01 -11.55
N ALA A 155 -12.04 -0.49 -12.67
CA ALA A 155 -11.22 -0.79 -13.85
C ALA A 155 -10.56 0.47 -14.43
N GLU A 156 -11.31 1.57 -14.52
CA GLU A 156 -10.81 2.85 -15.03
C GLU A 156 -9.77 3.48 -14.09
N CYS A 157 -10.04 3.44 -12.78
CA CYS A 157 -9.23 4.13 -11.79
C CYS A 157 -8.04 3.30 -11.29
N GLY A 158 -7.88 2.04 -11.71
CA GLY A 158 -6.78 1.17 -11.26
C GLY A 158 -5.43 1.86 -11.32
N ALA A 159 -4.81 2.12 -10.17
CA ALA A 159 -3.55 2.82 -10.07
C ALA A 159 -2.38 1.88 -10.36
N HIS A 160 -1.23 2.45 -10.75
CA HIS A 160 -0.01 1.65 -10.85
C HIS A 160 0.43 1.20 -9.45
N ARG A 161 0.58 -0.12 -9.24
CA ARG A 161 1.13 -0.72 -8.02
C ARG A 161 2.62 -1.02 -8.22
N PRO A 162 3.54 -0.19 -7.69
CA PRO A 162 4.97 -0.43 -7.81
C PRO A 162 5.43 -1.60 -6.94
N ALA A 163 6.59 -2.18 -7.23
CA ALA A 163 7.24 -3.14 -6.34
C ALA A 163 7.38 -2.60 -4.91
N PRO A 164 7.22 -3.46 -3.87
CA PRO A 164 7.47 -3.09 -2.48
C PRO A 164 8.85 -2.45 -2.32
N MET A 165 8.98 -1.50 -1.40
CA MET A 165 10.23 -0.79 -1.12
C MET A 165 10.76 -1.23 0.24
N LEU A 166 12.08 -1.37 0.36
CA LEU A 166 12.69 -1.67 1.65
C LEU A 166 12.42 -0.54 2.65
N PRO A 167 12.18 -0.83 3.95
CA PRO A 167 12.03 0.21 4.96
C PRO A 167 13.18 1.22 4.99
N THR A 168 14.43 0.76 4.91
CA THR A 168 15.64 1.61 4.89
C THR A 168 15.75 2.46 3.62
N GLU A 169 15.29 1.92 2.48
CA GLU A 169 15.25 2.67 1.23
C GLU A 169 14.16 3.75 1.28
N PHE A 170 12.98 3.41 1.83
CA PHE A 170 11.91 4.36 2.05
C PHE A 170 12.35 5.52 2.94
N GLU A 171 12.99 5.21 4.07
CA GLU A 171 13.59 6.20 4.97
C GLU A 171 14.58 7.11 4.24
N SER A 172 15.58 6.53 3.56
CA SER A 172 16.60 7.29 2.81
C SER A 172 15.97 8.22 1.76
N ARG A 173 15.02 7.71 0.96
CA ARG A 173 14.33 8.51 -0.06
C ARG A 173 13.47 9.62 0.54
N MET A 174 12.82 9.37 1.68
CA MET A 174 12.04 10.38 2.39
C MET A 174 12.93 11.49 2.96
N LEU A 175 14.01 11.13 3.66
CA LEU A 175 14.94 12.09 4.25
C LEU A 175 15.67 12.91 3.17
N LYS A 176 16.13 12.27 2.10
CA LYS A 176 16.74 12.98 0.96
C LYS A 176 15.74 13.96 0.33
N GLY A 177 14.50 13.53 0.12
CA GLY A 177 13.47 14.37 -0.46
C GLY A 177 13.07 15.56 0.41
N ILE A 178 13.13 15.40 1.74
CA ILE A 178 12.93 16.52 2.67
C ILE A 178 14.11 17.50 2.56
N ALA A 179 15.34 16.97 2.53
CA ALA A 179 16.55 17.79 2.44
C ALA A 179 16.65 18.59 1.14
N ASP A 180 16.23 18.02 0.00
CA ASP A 180 16.23 18.69 -1.31
C ASP A 180 14.93 19.45 -1.64
N GLY A 181 13.94 19.42 -0.74
CA GLY A 181 12.67 20.12 -0.88
C GLY A 181 11.65 19.47 -1.82
N SER A 182 11.95 18.29 -2.39
CA SER A 182 11.02 17.52 -3.23
C SER A 182 9.94 16.79 -2.43
N VAL A 183 10.10 16.65 -1.12
CA VAL A 183 9.09 16.13 -0.17
C VAL A 183 8.71 17.21 0.81
N ARG A 184 7.40 17.43 0.94
CA ARG A 184 6.82 18.42 1.84
C ARG A 184 5.98 17.75 2.91
N PHE A 185 6.13 18.24 4.13
CA PHE A 185 5.29 17.95 5.27
C PHE A 185 4.69 19.26 5.79
N THR A 186 3.46 19.20 6.28
CA THR A 186 2.86 20.31 7.05
C THR A 186 3.51 20.44 8.43
N ASN A 187 3.96 19.32 9.00
CA ASN A 187 4.81 19.26 10.20
C ASN A 187 6.02 18.36 9.94
N GLY A 188 7.23 18.92 9.92
CA GLY A 188 8.45 18.17 9.63
C GLY A 188 8.73 17.01 10.59
N ARG A 189 8.25 17.06 11.83
CA ARG A 189 8.42 15.97 12.81
C ARG A 189 7.63 14.73 12.44
N ASP A 190 6.52 14.88 11.72
CA ASP A 190 5.70 13.74 11.30
C ASP A 190 6.51 12.77 10.45
N ALA A 191 7.49 13.26 9.68
CA ALA A 191 8.35 12.42 8.86
C ALA A 191 9.10 11.37 9.70
N THR A 192 9.82 11.84 10.73
CA THR A 192 10.74 11.02 11.53
C THR A 192 10.07 10.32 12.70
N GLU A 193 9.05 10.95 13.32
CA GLU A 193 8.38 10.40 14.50
C GLU A 193 7.23 9.45 14.14
N ILE A 194 6.63 9.61 12.95
CA ILE A 194 5.40 8.90 12.58
C ILE A 194 5.56 8.15 11.26
N VAL A 195 5.72 8.84 10.15
CA VAL A 195 5.59 8.27 8.80
C VAL A 195 6.64 7.20 8.51
N ILE A 196 7.92 7.48 8.75
CA ILE A 196 9.00 6.51 8.51
C ILE A 196 8.84 5.28 9.43
N PRO A 197 8.66 5.44 10.76
CA PRO A 197 8.39 4.30 11.64
C PRO A 197 7.13 3.51 11.27
N GLN A 198 6.05 4.17 10.86
CA GLN A 198 4.81 3.51 10.45
C GLN A 198 4.97 2.71 9.17
N TYR A 199 5.78 3.18 8.21
CA TYR A 199 6.09 2.41 7.02
C TYR A 199 6.82 1.12 7.37
N ALA A 200 7.88 1.21 8.18
CA ALA A 200 8.67 0.06 8.61
C ALA A 200 7.81 -0.97 9.36
N ARG A 201 7.07 -0.53 10.39
CA ARG A 201 6.16 -1.41 11.16
C ARG A 201 5.08 -2.04 10.27
N GLY A 202 4.48 -1.26 9.38
CA GLY A 202 3.49 -1.75 8.44
C GLY A 202 4.07 -2.81 7.50
N PHE A 203 5.20 -2.51 6.87
CA PHE A 203 5.90 -3.45 5.98
C PHE A 203 6.23 -4.76 6.69
N ASP A 204 6.85 -4.69 7.88
CA ASP A 204 7.25 -5.88 8.63
C ASP A 204 6.03 -6.73 9.01
N ARG A 205 4.98 -6.10 9.54
CA ARG A 205 3.73 -6.78 9.88
C ARG A 205 3.16 -7.53 8.67
N LEU A 206 3.04 -6.86 7.53
CA LEU A 206 2.50 -7.46 6.31
C LEU A 206 3.34 -8.64 5.84
N MET A 207 4.67 -8.54 5.90
CA MET A 207 5.57 -9.63 5.50
C MET A 207 5.54 -10.82 6.47
N HIS A 208 5.22 -10.60 7.76
CA HIS A 208 5.04 -11.68 8.74
C HIS A 208 3.70 -12.38 8.59
N GLU A 209 2.63 -11.63 8.32
CA GLU A 209 1.26 -12.15 8.26
C GLU A 209 0.90 -12.75 6.89
N ALA A 210 1.63 -12.40 5.83
CA ALA A 210 1.29 -12.81 4.46
C ALA A 210 1.22 -14.33 4.28
N VAL A 211 0.06 -14.79 3.81
CA VAL A 211 -0.17 -16.16 3.33
C VAL A 211 -0.04 -16.22 1.80
N GLU A 212 -0.34 -15.12 1.14
CA GLU A 212 -0.31 -14.99 -0.31
C GLU A 212 0.19 -13.60 -0.67
N PHE A 213 0.97 -13.54 -1.75
CA PHE A 213 1.21 -12.30 -2.48
C PHE A 213 0.63 -12.44 -3.88
N ASP A 214 -0.28 -11.54 -4.24
CA ASP A 214 -0.73 -11.39 -5.61
C ASP A 214 -0.08 -10.16 -6.24
N TYR A 215 0.82 -10.44 -7.18
CA TYR A 215 1.53 -9.46 -8.00
C TYR A 215 1.32 -9.72 -9.50
N ALA A 216 0.20 -10.35 -9.88
CA ALA A 216 -0.12 -10.55 -11.29
C ALA A 216 -0.48 -9.24 -11.99
N ASP A 217 -0.13 -9.16 -13.27
CA ASP A 217 -0.55 -8.12 -14.21
C ASP A 217 -0.20 -6.68 -13.78
N LEU A 218 0.99 -6.51 -13.20
CA LEU A 218 1.48 -5.21 -12.73
C LEU A 218 2.42 -4.52 -13.72
N ASN A 219 2.66 -5.16 -14.86
CA ASN A 219 3.63 -4.72 -15.86
C ASN A 219 5.06 -4.61 -15.26
N TRP A 220 5.39 -5.44 -14.27
CA TRP A 220 6.70 -5.45 -13.61
C TRP A 220 7.79 -6.05 -14.50
N GLU A 221 8.94 -5.39 -14.54
CA GLU A 221 10.12 -5.79 -15.30
C GLU A 221 11.20 -6.38 -14.36
N ASP A 222 12.36 -6.77 -14.90
CA ASP A 222 13.42 -7.40 -14.10
C ASP A 222 13.87 -6.57 -12.89
N ASP A 223 13.86 -5.25 -13.00
CA ASP A 223 14.27 -4.37 -11.91
C ASP A 223 13.22 -4.31 -10.78
N ASP A 224 11.93 -4.35 -11.12
CA ASP A 224 10.86 -4.48 -10.13
C ASP A 224 10.95 -5.82 -9.38
N ILE A 225 11.26 -6.91 -10.11
CA ILE A 225 11.42 -8.24 -9.50
C ILE A 225 12.67 -8.31 -8.61
N LYS A 226 13.78 -7.66 -8.99
CA LYS A 226 14.97 -7.55 -8.12
C LYS A 226 14.66 -6.73 -6.86
N GLN A 227 13.88 -5.67 -6.98
CA GLN A 227 13.44 -4.87 -5.83
C GLN A 227 12.55 -5.71 -4.91
N LEU A 228 11.60 -6.47 -5.45
CA LEU A 228 10.80 -7.44 -4.69
C LEU A 228 11.70 -8.48 -4.02
N ALA A 229 12.66 -9.07 -4.73
CA ALA A 229 13.58 -10.07 -4.19
C ALA A 229 14.39 -9.51 -3.01
N SER A 230 14.83 -8.26 -3.09
CA SER A 230 15.52 -7.57 -1.99
C SER A 230 14.62 -7.41 -0.77
N CYS A 231 13.35 -7.02 -0.97
CA CYS A 231 12.34 -6.93 0.09
C CYS A 231 12.08 -8.29 0.74
N LEU A 232 11.95 -9.35 -0.04
CA LEU A 232 11.71 -10.71 0.47
C LEU A 232 12.94 -11.26 1.21
N ALA A 233 14.15 -10.96 0.75
CA ALA A 233 15.39 -11.33 1.45
C ALA A 233 15.50 -10.62 2.81
N TYR A 234 15.21 -9.32 2.85
CA TYR A 234 15.15 -8.56 4.10
C TYR A 234 14.09 -9.12 5.04
N ALA A 235 12.85 -9.31 4.56
CA ALA A 235 11.78 -9.87 5.37
C ALA A 235 12.14 -11.26 5.93
N HIS A 236 12.80 -12.10 5.12
CA HIS A 236 13.29 -13.40 5.58
C HIS A 236 14.33 -13.28 6.70
N SER A 237 15.29 -12.34 6.60
CA SER A 237 16.30 -12.11 7.63
C SER A 237 15.71 -11.57 8.93
N GLN A 238 14.54 -10.92 8.86
CA GLN A 238 13.77 -10.47 10.02
C GLN A 238 12.83 -11.56 10.59
N GLY A 239 12.85 -12.78 10.04
CA GLY A 239 11.99 -13.88 10.51
C GLY A 239 10.59 -13.92 9.86
N GLY A 240 10.30 -13.03 8.92
CA GLY A 240 9.04 -12.99 8.18
C GLY A 240 8.86 -14.12 7.16
N LEU A 241 7.78 -14.04 6.36
CA LEU A 241 7.45 -14.94 5.25
C LEU A 241 7.12 -16.40 5.63
N GLN A 242 6.93 -16.70 6.91
CA GLN A 242 6.74 -18.08 7.41
C GLN A 242 5.43 -18.74 6.97
N HIS A 243 4.46 -17.93 6.53
CA HIS A 243 3.11 -18.37 6.20
C HIS A 243 2.82 -18.40 4.70
N VAL A 244 3.72 -17.86 3.87
CA VAL A 244 3.50 -17.70 2.43
C VAL A 244 3.40 -19.05 1.74
N LYS A 245 2.24 -19.30 1.13
CA LYS A 245 1.90 -20.50 0.37
C LYS A 245 1.74 -20.23 -1.12
N LYS A 246 1.46 -18.98 -1.50
CA LYS A 246 1.25 -18.56 -2.88
C LYS A 246 2.00 -17.26 -3.18
N LEU A 247 2.68 -17.23 -4.31
CA LEU A 247 3.32 -16.05 -4.90
C LEU A 247 2.90 -16.01 -6.37
N ASN A 248 2.01 -15.08 -6.69
CA ASN A 248 1.50 -14.89 -8.03
C ASN A 248 2.22 -13.73 -8.71
N LEU A 249 2.93 -14.02 -9.80
CA LEU A 249 3.69 -13.09 -10.63
C LEU A 249 3.30 -13.22 -12.10
N MET A 250 2.13 -13.80 -12.39
CA MET A 250 1.68 -14.01 -13.76
C MET A 250 1.52 -12.70 -14.52
N ARG A 251 1.67 -12.74 -15.85
CA ARG A 251 1.40 -11.60 -16.75
C ARG A 251 2.24 -10.36 -16.44
N ASN A 252 3.51 -10.56 -16.09
CA ASN A 252 4.47 -9.47 -15.98
C ASN A 252 5.48 -9.55 -17.15
N LYS A 253 6.51 -8.71 -17.09
CA LYS A 253 7.62 -8.65 -18.04
C LYS A 253 8.91 -9.18 -17.41
N MET A 254 8.81 -10.11 -16.46
CA MET A 254 9.95 -10.72 -15.78
C MET A 254 10.77 -11.59 -16.76
N GLY A 255 12.04 -11.27 -16.90
CA GLY A 255 13.04 -12.05 -17.62
C GLY A 255 13.87 -12.95 -16.70
N ASP A 256 14.97 -13.49 -17.24
CA ASP A 256 15.85 -14.42 -16.53
C ASP A 256 16.55 -13.76 -15.34
N ALA A 257 16.89 -12.47 -15.43
CA ALA A 257 17.62 -11.78 -14.37
C ALA A 257 16.74 -11.55 -13.14
N GLY A 258 15.49 -11.12 -13.34
CA GLY A 258 14.51 -10.96 -12.27
C GLY A 258 14.16 -12.30 -11.63
N LEU A 259 13.82 -13.30 -12.44
CA LEU A 259 13.50 -14.64 -11.92
C LEU A 259 14.70 -15.26 -11.19
N GLY A 260 15.92 -15.08 -11.70
CA GLY A 260 17.15 -15.55 -11.05
C GLY A 260 17.36 -14.93 -9.67
N ALA A 261 17.12 -13.62 -9.51
CA ALA A 261 17.21 -12.96 -8.21
C ALA A 261 16.20 -13.56 -7.21
N LEU A 262 14.96 -13.78 -7.64
CA LEU A 262 13.93 -14.41 -6.81
C LEU A 262 14.29 -15.87 -6.48
N THR A 263 14.87 -16.62 -7.42
CA THR A 263 15.35 -17.99 -7.17
C THR A 263 16.41 -18.03 -6.06
N GLN A 264 17.30 -17.04 -5.97
CA GLN A 264 18.29 -16.98 -4.89
C GLN A 264 17.65 -16.76 -3.52
N VAL A 265 16.59 -15.96 -3.44
CA VAL A 265 15.79 -15.81 -2.22
C VAL A 265 15.13 -17.14 -1.84
N ILE A 266 14.68 -17.93 -2.82
CA ILE A 266 14.19 -19.28 -2.58
C ILE A 266 15.33 -20.26 -2.20
N ARG A 267 16.56 -20.06 -2.64
CA ARG A 267 17.67 -20.91 -2.19
C ARG A 267 18.11 -20.61 -0.76
N SER A 268 17.97 -19.37 -0.29
CA SER A 268 18.35 -18.97 1.07
C SER A 268 17.41 -19.48 2.18
N GLY A 269 16.20 -19.91 1.83
CA GLY A 269 15.23 -20.49 2.77
C GLY A 269 13.95 -19.67 2.99
N ALA A 270 13.81 -18.50 2.37
CA ALA A 270 12.63 -17.64 2.49
C ALA A 270 11.33 -18.32 2.03
N MET A 271 10.18 -18.04 2.67
CA MET A 271 8.88 -18.65 2.30
C MET A 271 8.90 -20.20 2.37
N PRO A 272 9.20 -20.81 3.53
CA PRO A 272 9.37 -22.26 3.66
C PRO A 272 8.11 -23.08 3.35
N LYS A 273 6.92 -22.45 3.28
CA LYS A 273 5.64 -23.10 2.91
C LYS A 273 5.27 -22.93 1.44
N LEU A 274 6.00 -22.13 0.67
CA LEU A 274 5.79 -21.99 -0.77
C LEU A 274 6.20 -23.30 -1.47
N ARG A 275 5.34 -23.77 -2.37
CA ARG A 275 5.54 -25.00 -3.15
C ARG A 275 5.43 -24.67 -4.63
N GLU A 276 5.88 -25.57 -5.49
CA GLU A 276 5.79 -25.43 -6.96
C GLU A 276 4.38 -25.00 -7.42
N LYS A 277 3.32 -25.60 -6.86
CA LYS A 277 1.92 -25.24 -7.18
C LYS A 277 1.51 -23.81 -6.74
N GLY A 278 2.18 -23.27 -5.73
CA GLY A 278 1.92 -21.92 -5.22
C GLY A 278 2.72 -20.83 -5.93
N MET A 279 3.76 -21.20 -6.68
CA MET A 279 4.54 -20.26 -7.49
C MET A 279 3.90 -20.12 -8.87
N GLN A 280 3.30 -18.97 -9.15
CA GLN A 280 2.64 -18.71 -10.44
C GLN A 280 3.44 -17.66 -11.23
N MET A 281 4.10 -18.09 -12.30
CA MET A 281 4.98 -17.23 -13.11
C MET A 281 4.70 -17.30 -14.61
N ARG A 282 3.52 -17.80 -15.00
CA ARG A 282 3.11 -17.92 -16.42
C ARG A 282 2.95 -16.55 -17.06
N PHE A 283 3.06 -16.52 -18.39
CA PHE A 283 2.94 -15.29 -19.19
C PHE A 283 4.01 -14.24 -18.83
N ASN A 284 5.25 -14.70 -18.66
CA ASN A 284 6.43 -13.87 -18.48
C ASN A 284 7.50 -14.24 -19.54
N PRO A 285 8.37 -13.31 -19.97
CA PRO A 285 9.46 -13.56 -20.91
C PRO A 285 10.55 -14.53 -20.43
N ALA A 286 10.66 -14.80 -19.13
CA ALA A 286 11.69 -15.68 -18.57
C ALA A 286 11.76 -17.05 -19.27
N SER A 287 12.98 -17.48 -19.60
CA SER A 287 13.28 -18.67 -20.35
C SER A 287 12.85 -19.95 -19.61
N LYS A 288 12.63 -21.03 -20.37
CA LYS A 288 12.36 -22.35 -19.79
C LYS A 288 13.47 -22.81 -18.83
N LYS A 289 14.72 -22.41 -19.09
CA LYS A 289 15.87 -22.71 -18.23
C LYS A 289 15.74 -22.00 -16.88
N ALA A 290 15.45 -20.71 -16.88
CA ALA A 290 15.25 -19.95 -15.63
C ALA A 290 14.04 -20.48 -14.83
N GLN A 291 12.95 -20.83 -15.51
CA GLN A 291 11.78 -21.45 -14.87
C GLN A 291 12.09 -22.83 -14.27
N ALA A 292 12.93 -23.63 -14.94
CA ALA A 292 13.38 -24.92 -14.42
C ALA A 292 14.26 -24.74 -13.17
N ASP A 293 15.14 -23.74 -13.15
CA ASP A 293 16.00 -23.41 -12.00
C ASP A 293 15.17 -23.03 -10.76
N MET A 294 14.14 -22.19 -10.92
CA MET A 294 13.19 -21.86 -9.87
C MET A 294 12.45 -23.12 -9.36
N THR A 295 12.02 -23.98 -10.29
CA THR A 295 11.32 -25.23 -9.94
C THR A 295 12.22 -26.17 -9.13
N GLU A 296 13.50 -26.27 -9.50
CA GLU A 296 14.50 -27.05 -8.77
C GLU A 296 14.72 -26.48 -7.36
N ALA A 297 14.87 -25.17 -7.23
CA ALA A 297 15.03 -24.50 -5.94
C ALA A 297 13.83 -24.77 -4.99
N LEU A 298 12.61 -24.79 -5.52
CA LEU A 298 11.41 -25.14 -4.75
C LEU A 298 11.36 -26.63 -4.35
N LYS A 299 11.90 -27.53 -5.18
CA LYS A 299 11.97 -28.98 -4.90
C LYS A 299 13.05 -29.34 -3.89
N GLY A 300 14.23 -28.71 -3.96
CA GLY A 300 15.37 -28.99 -3.08
C GLY A 300 15.05 -28.82 -1.58
N ARG A 301 14.07 -27.99 -1.25
CA ARG A 301 13.56 -27.77 0.12
C ARG A 301 12.80 -28.96 0.72
N ARG A 302 12.41 -29.94 -0.10
CA ARG A 302 11.65 -31.10 0.35
C ARG A 302 12.52 -32.11 1.14
N ILE A 303 13.84 -32.00 1.04
CA ILE A 303 14.79 -32.99 1.57
C ILE A 303 15.29 -32.63 2.99
N SER A 304 15.35 -31.35 3.36
CA SER A 304 15.88 -30.90 4.67
C SER A 304 14.93 -31.11 5.86
N GLY A 305 13.68 -31.56 5.63
CA GLY A 305 12.68 -31.79 6.67
C GLY A 305 12.62 -33.22 7.24
N ARG A 306 13.52 -34.11 6.83
CA ARG A 306 13.68 -35.46 7.42
C ARG A 306 15.09 -35.64 7.96
N SER A 307 15.45 -34.90 9.01
CA SER A 307 16.41 -35.43 9.96
C SER A 307 15.74 -36.63 10.62
N ARG A 308 16.16 -37.84 10.22
CA ARG A 308 15.92 -39.06 10.97
C ARG A 308 16.40 -38.79 12.40
N VAL A 309 15.47 -38.77 13.33
CA VAL A 309 15.77 -39.14 14.70
C VAL A 309 15.89 -40.66 14.64
N ASP A 310 17.11 -41.14 14.44
CA ASP A 310 17.45 -42.56 14.63
C ASP A 310 17.64 -42.81 16.15
N PRO A 311 17.35 -44.04 16.61
CA PRO A 311 16.72 -44.35 17.90
C PRO A 311 17.60 -44.21 19.14
#